data_AF-A0A2H0DKC1-F1
#
_entry.id   AF-A0A2H0DKC1-F1
#
_cell.length_a   1.000
_cell.length_b   1.000
_cell.length_c   1.000
_cell.angle_alpha   90.00
_cell.angle_beta   90.00
_cell.angle_gamma   90.00
#
_symmetry.space_group_name_H-M   'P 1'
#
loop_
_entity.id
_entity.type
_entity.pdbx_description
1 polymer ?
#
loop_
_entity_poly.entity_id
_entity_poly.type
_entity_poly.pdbx_seq_one_letter_code
_entity_poly.pdbx_strand_id
1 'polypeptide(L)'
;MTTETTTAYQKHIGEKVREIRHQRLWTQADLAKYLDLSQNRLSEIEHGKGSFTAEQLLIIVKLFNVSFDIFLPKKRGPALPRIQKALARLGARHLHEPEDALPTEKLTTARELIREVLVSAESPRHITSLAPVIVENCSALNLPALRDELVGLRLERRFGWLLQNVRAALDLELKSSRLSNRWNLDYRRARKILDFSIDYNPPPPEAAEDLFDSDITTDESVREVRQERSPLSERWRILTRFQPEDFASALRQARGGD
;
A
#
# COMPACT_ATOMS: atom_id res chain seq x y z
N MET A 1 3.50 -5.57 24.11
CA MET A 1 2.35 -6.51 24.11
C MET A 1 2.08 -6.94 25.54
N THR A 2 0.85 -6.79 26.02
CA THR A 2 0.46 -7.26 27.36
C THR A 2 0.17 -8.77 27.33
N THR A 3 0.21 -9.42 28.48
CA THR A 3 -0.18 -10.85 28.64
C THR A 3 -1.59 -11.13 28.14
N GLU A 4 -2.48 -10.14 28.24
CA GLU A 4 -3.84 -10.18 27.71
C GLU A 4 -3.87 -10.26 26.17
N THR A 5 -3.02 -9.49 25.49
CA THR A 5 -2.91 -9.52 24.02
C THR A 5 -2.45 -10.89 23.53
N THR A 6 -1.43 -11.47 24.18
CA THR A 6 -0.90 -12.80 23.83
C THR A 6 -1.97 -13.90 24.01
N THR A 7 -2.74 -13.83 25.09
CA THR A 7 -3.82 -14.79 25.37
C THR A 7 -4.94 -14.70 24.33
N ALA A 8 -5.29 -13.48 23.89
CA ALA A 8 -6.26 -13.27 22.82
C ALA A 8 -5.79 -13.87 21.48
N TYR A 9 -4.51 -13.71 21.12
CA TYR A 9 -3.94 -14.32 19.92
C TYR A 9 -3.92 -15.84 19.98
N GLN A 10 -3.51 -16.43 21.12
CA GLN A 10 -3.51 -17.88 21.31
C GLN A 10 -4.88 -18.49 21.09
N LYS A 11 -5.91 -17.88 21.71
CA LYS A 11 -7.30 -18.29 21.54
C LYS A 11 -7.76 -18.20 20.09
N HIS A 12 -7.54 -17.06 19.44
CA HIS A 12 -7.95 -16.84 18.05
C HIS A 12 -7.27 -17.81 17.07
N ILE A 13 -5.97 -18.06 17.24
CA ILE A 13 -5.23 -19.02 16.41
C ILE A 13 -5.78 -20.44 16.62
N GLY A 14 -5.98 -20.86 17.87
CA GLY A 14 -6.54 -22.17 18.20
C GLY A 14 -7.93 -22.40 17.59
N GLU A 15 -8.83 -21.42 17.75
CA GLU A 15 -10.17 -21.44 17.14
C GLU A 15 -10.09 -21.55 15.61
N LYS A 16 -9.17 -20.82 14.98
CA LYS A 16 -9.01 -20.84 13.52
C LYS A 16 -8.48 -22.16 12.99
N VAL A 17 -7.50 -22.76 13.66
CA VAL A 17 -7.00 -24.10 13.31
C VAL A 17 -8.13 -25.12 13.41
N ARG A 18 -8.94 -25.07 14.48
CA ARG A 18 -10.12 -25.91 14.64
C ARG A 18 -11.10 -25.75 13.48
N GLU A 19 -11.43 -24.52 13.10
CA GLU A 19 -12.32 -24.24 11.97
C GLU A 19 -11.82 -24.88 10.66
N ILE A 20 -10.56 -24.66 10.30
CA ILE A 20 -9.95 -25.19 9.06
C ILE A 20 -9.94 -26.71 9.08
N ARG A 21 -9.59 -27.31 10.23
CA ARG A 21 -9.59 -28.75 10.43
C ARG A 21 -10.98 -29.33 10.15
N HIS A 22 -12.03 -28.72 10.71
CA HIS A 22 -13.41 -29.14 10.46
C HIS A 22 -13.85 -28.95 9.01
N GLN A 23 -13.50 -27.83 8.37
CA GLN A 23 -13.80 -27.57 6.95
C GLN A 23 -13.18 -28.61 6.00
N ARG A 24 -12.06 -29.21 6.42
CA ARG A 24 -11.36 -30.26 5.66
C ARG A 24 -11.73 -31.67 6.13
N LEU A 25 -12.67 -31.81 7.07
CA LEU A 25 -13.14 -33.09 7.65
C LEU A 25 -12.07 -33.88 8.41
N TRP A 26 -11.10 -33.19 9.02
CA TRP A 26 -10.05 -33.83 9.81
C TRP A 26 -10.46 -33.97 11.27
N THR A 27 -10.07 -35.08 11.91
CA THR A 27 -10.18 -35.24 13.35
C THR A 27 -9.00 -34.60 14.08
N GLN A 28 -9.13 -34.37 15.38
CA GLN A 28 -7.99 -33.91 16.19
C GLN A 28 -6.85 -34.93 16.18
N ALA A 29 -7.14 -36.23 16.17
CA ALA A 29 -6.12 -37.27 16.09
C ALA A 29 -5.33 -37.19 14.78
N ASP A 30 -6.02 -36.93 13.66
CA ASP A 30 -5.38 -36.78 12.35
C ASP A 30 -4.38 -35.63 12.38
N LEU A 31 -4.80 -34.43 12.79
CA LEU A 31 -3.92 -33.26 12.81
C LEU A 31 -2.79 -33.42 13.83
N ALA A 32 -3.07 -33.97 15.02
CA ALA A 32 -2.08 -34.14 16.07
C ALA A 32 -0.89 -35.00 15.62
N LYS A 33 -1.14 -36.02 14.79
CA LYS A 33 -0.10 -36.87 14.19
C LYS A 33 0.89 -36.08 13.32
N TYR A 34 0.42 -35.09 12.55
CA TYR A 34 1.31 -34.28 11.70
C TYR A 34 2.06 -33.20 12.47
N LEU A 35 1.57 -32.81 13.65
CA LEU A 35 2.17 -31.78 14.50
C LEU A 35 3.05 -32.33 15.62
N ASP A 36 3.19 -33.67 15.69
CA ASP A 36 3.85 -34.38 16.78
C ASP A 36 3.29 -33.98 18.16
N LEU A 37 1.96 -33.96 18.24
CA LEU A 37 1.21 -33.61 19.45
C LEU A 37 0.35 -34.79 19.92
N SER A 38 0.04 -34.81 21.20
CA SER A 38 -1.07 -35.64 21.68
C SER A 38 -2.41 -35.00 21.28
N GLN A 39 -3.44 -35.83 21.09
CA GLN A 39 -4.79 -35.34 20.81
C GLN A 39 -5.29 -34.39 21.92
N ASN A 40 -4.99 -34.71 23.18
CA ASN A 40 -5.34 -33.86 24.33
C ASN A 40 -4.66 -32.49 24.23
N ARG A 41 -3.37 -32.45 23.88
CA ARG A 41 -2.65 -31.18 23.73
C ARG A 41 -3.21 -30.34 22.60
N LEU A 42 -3.53 -30.96 21.46
CA LEU A 42 -4.20 -30.25 20.37
C LEU A 42 -5.56 -29.69 20.82
N SER A 43 -6.34 -30.47 21.57
CA SER A 43 -7.61 -30.00 22.13
C SER A 43 -7.42 -28.79 23.05
N GLU A 44 -6.45 -28.81 23.96
CA GLU A 44 -6.14 -27.65 24.81
C GLU A 44 -5.81 -26.39 23.99
N ILE A 45 -4.97 -26.54 22.96
CA ILE A 45 -4.57 -25.43 22.09
C ILE A 45 -5.78 -24.89 21.32
N GLU A 46 -6.61 -25.76 20.73
CA GLU A 46 -7.83 -25.35 20.01
C GLU A 46 -8.86 -24.63 20.92
N HIS A 47 -8.78 -24.81 22.24
CA HIS A 47 -9.60 -24.11 23.23
C HIS A 47 -8.87 -22.92 23.88
N GLY A 48 -7.72 -22.50 23.35
CA GLY A 48 -6.96 -21.33 23.82
C GLY A 48 -6.17 -21.55 25.11
N LYS A 49 -5.99 -22.81 25.56
CA LYS A 49 -5.20 -23.17 26.75
C LYS A 49 -3.74 -23.53 26.41
N GLY A 50 -3.29 -23.15 25.23
CA GLY A 50 -1.93 -23.39 24.75
C GLY A 50 -1.65 -22.63 23.46
N SER A 51 -0.43 -22.77 22.96
CA SER A 51 0.02 -22.15 21.73
C SER A 51 0.65 -23.20 20.81
N PHE A 52 0.52 -22.99 19.51
CA PHE A 52 1.37 -23.66 18.53
C PHE A 52 2.77 -23.05 18.55
N THR A 53 3.79 -23.87 18.29
CA THR A 53 5.11 -23.34 17.93
C THR A 53 5.07 -22.75 16.51
N ALA A 54 6.10 -21.99 16.13
CA ALA A 54 6.20 -21.43 14.78
C ALA A 54 6.27 -22.55 13.72
N GLU A 55 6.99 -23.63 14.01
CA GLU A 55 7.12 -24.81 13.15
C GLU A 55 5.79 -25.51 12.95
N GLN A 56 5.03 -25.72 14.02
CA GLN A 56 3.70 -26.31 13.96
C GLN A 56 2.76 -25.45 13.12
N LEU A 57 2.80 -24.12 13.28
CA LEU A 57 1.97 -23.23 12.48
C LEU A 57 2.34 -23.29 10.98
N LEU A 58 3.64 -23.36 10.65
CA LEU A 58 4.10 -23.56 9.26
C LEU A 58 3.60 -24.89 8.66
N ILE A 59 3.61 -25.97 9.44
CA ILE A 59 3.07 -27.27 9.03
C ILE A 59 1.57 -27.14 8.74
N ILE A 60 0.79 -26.48 9.61
CA ILE A 60 -0.65 -26.28 9.44
C ILE A 60 -0.96 -25.52 8.14
N VAL A 61 -0.25 -24.41 7.91
CA VAL A 61 -0.38 -23.56 6.70
C VAL A 61 -0.13 -24.40 5.44
N LYS A 62 0.94 -25.20 5.45
CA LYS A 62 1.30 -26.09 4.34
C LYS A 62 0.27 -27.22 4.15
N LEU A 63 -0.17 -27.86 5.23
CA LEU A 63 -1.04 -29.03 5.21
C LEU A 63 -2.43 -28.71 4.67
N PHE A 64 -2.98 -27.55 5.06
CA PHE A 64 -4.31 -27.13 4.65
C PHE A 64 -4.33 -26.22 3.42
N ASN A 65 -3.16 -25.87 2.89
CA ASN A 65 -2.96 -24.95 1.77
C ASN A 65 -3.70 -23.62 1.99
N VAL A 66 -3.36 -22.95 3.08
CA VAL A 66 -3.95 -21.68 3.51
C VAL A 66 -2.87 -20.63 3.72
N SER A 67 -3.23 -19.34 3.70
CA SER A 67 -2.31 -18.22 3.97
C SER A 67 -2.30 -17.85 5.46
N PHE A 68 -1.25 -17.18 5.94
CA PHE A 68 -1.21 -16.70 7.34
C PHE A 68 -2.28 -15.63 7.63
N ASP A 69 -2.80 -14.95 6.60
CA ASP A 69 -3.84 -13.93 6.71
C ASP A 69 -5.10 -14.44 7.42
N ILE A 70 -5.38 -15.75 7.39
CA ILE A 70 -6.55 -16.35 8.04
C ILE A 70 -6.49 -16.27 9.57
N PHE A 71 -5.28 -16.22 10.13
CA PHE A 71 -5.02 -16.13 11.57
C PHE A 71 -5.00 -14.69 12.06
N LEU A 72 -5.14 -13.71 11.17
CA LEU A 72 -5.29 -12.31 11.55
C LEU A 72 -6.72 -12.06 12.07
N PRO A 73 -6.91 -11.22 13.09
CA PRO A 73 -8.24 -10.86 13.58
C PRO A 73 -9.11 -10.28 12.44
N LYS A 74 -10.35 -10.75 12.32
CA LYS A 74 -11.31 -10.30 11.28
C LYS A 74 -11.72 -8.84 11.38
N LYS A 75 -11.35 -8.12 12.46
CA LYS A 75 -11.30 -6.65 12.42
C LYS A 75 -10.19 -6.28 11.43
N ARG A 76 -10.50 -6.40 10.14
CA ARG A 76 -9.86 -5.61 9.10
C ARG A 76 -10.08 -4.18 9.55
N GLY A 77 -9.09 -3.62 10.25
CA GLY A 77 -9.05 -2.20 10.50
C GLY A 77 -9.21 -1.47 9.16
N PRO A 78 -9.51 -0.17 9.20
CA PRO A 78 -9.67 0.62 7.98
C PRO A 78 -8.51 0.33 6.99
N ALA A 79 -8.80 0.33 5.68
CA ALA A 79 -7.77 0.11 4.66
C ALA A 79 -6.59 1.08 4.81
N LEU A 80 -6.90 2.29 5.31
CA LEU A 80 -5.98 3.40 5.56
C LEU A 80 -4.74 3.00 6.40
N PRO A 81 -4.84 2.49 7.65
CA PRO A 81 -3.68 2.00 8.41
C PRO A 81 -2.77 1.00 7.69
N ARG A 82 -3.34 0.11 6.86
CA ARG A 82 -2.57 -0.90 6.12
C ARG A 82 -1.83 -0.28 4.95
N ILE A 83 -2.50 0.57 4.18
CA ILE A 83 -1.89 1.35 3.09
C ILE A 83 -0.78 2.23 3.65
N GLN A 84 -1.02 2.91 4.77
CA GLN A 84 -0.03 3.76 5.44
C GLN A 84 1.23 2.97 5.83
N LYS A 85 1.07 1.77 6.43
CA LYS A 85 2.19 0.91 6.78
C LYS A 85 2.96 0.39 5.55
N ALA A 86 2.24 0.02 4.49
CA ALA A 86 2.86 -0.39 3.22
C ALA A 86 3.63 0.77 2.56
N LEU A 87 3.08 1.98 2.55
CA LEU A 87 3.72 3.21 2.06
C LEU A 87 5.01 3.49 2.85
N ALA A 88 4.96 3.43 4.19
CA ALA A 88 6.13 3.63 5.05
C ALA A 88 7.27 2.65 4.71
N ARG A 89 6.94 1.35 4.63
CA ARG A 89 7.88 0.27 4.29
C ARG A 89 8.51 0.44 2.90
N LEU A 90 7.74 0.94 1.93
CA LEU A 90 8.17 1.01 0.53
C LEU A 90 8.79 2.36 0.14
N GLY A 91 8.97 3.30 1.06
CA GLY A 91 9.75 4.53 0.82
C GLY A 91 9.18 5.79 1.47
N ALA A 92 7.89 5.83 1.80
CA ALA A 92 7.26 6.97 2.46
C ALA A 92 7.53 6.97 3.98
N ARG A 93 8.81 6.96 4.38
CA ARG A 93 9.26 6.77 5.77
C ARG A 93 8.75 7.82 6.77
N HIS A 94 8.20 8.92 6.28
CA HIS A 94 7.58 9.99 7.08
C HIS A 94 6.16 9.66 7.57
N LEU A 95 5.57 8.57 7.09
CA LEU A 95 4.31 8.07 7.60
C LEU A 95 4.55 7.26 8.86
N HIS A 96 3.83 7.57 9.93
CA HIS A 96 3.88 6.75 11.15
C HIS A 96 3.36 5.35 10.85
N GLU A 97 4.12 4.32 11.23
CA GLU A 97 3.59 2.95 11.27
C GLU A 97 2.65 2.85 12.47
N PRO A 98 1.34 2.60 12.28
CA PRO A 98 0.47 2.32 13.41
C PRO A 98 0.99 1.05 14.11
N GLU A 99 1.26 1.13 15.42
CA GLU A 99 1.83 0.03 16.21
C GLU A 99 0.98 -1.26 16.12
N ASP A 100 -0.35 -1.10 15.95
CA ASP A 100 -1.31 -2.20 15.93
C ASP A 100 -1.59 -2.79 14.54
N ALA A 101 -1.05 -2.21 13.46
CA ALA A 101 -1.32 -2.69 12.12
C ALA A 101 -0.42 -3.88 11.76
N LEU A 102 -0.99 -5.08 11.62
CA LEU A 102 -0.25 -6.24 11.13
C LEU A 102 0.16 -6.04 9.66
N PRO A 103 1.39 -6.42 9.26
CA PRO A 103 1.77 -6.47 7.85
C PRO A 103 0.79 -7.35 7.10
N THR A 104 0.41 -6.94 5.90
CA THR A 104 -0.45 -7.75 5.04
C THR A 104 0.39 -8.44 3.96
N GLU A 105 -0.02 -9.66 3.60
CA GLU A 105 0.52 -10.35 2.43
C GLU A 105 0.13 -9.66 1.10
N LYS A 106 -0.83 -8.73 1.14
CA LYS A 106 -1.19 -7.82 0.04
C LYS A 106 -0.43 -6.50 0.21
N LEU A 107 -0.14 -5.77 -0.86
CA LEU A 107 0.63 -4.50 -0.81
C LEU A 107 2.09 -4.72 -0.38
N THR A 108 2.70 -5.79 -0.91
CA THR A 108 4.12 -6.09 -0.69
C THR A 108 5.02 -5.40 -1.69
N THR A 109 4.46 -5.04 -2.85
CA THR A 109 5.20 -4.38 -3.93
C THR A 109 4.73 -2.95 -4.14
N ALA A 110 5.62 -2.07 -4.62
CA ALA A 110 5.26 -0.72 -5.01
C ALA A 110 4.17 -0.69 -6.11
N ARG A 111 4.16 -1.70 -7.01
CA ARG A 111 3.14 -1.88 -8.04
C ARG A 111 1.73 -2.03 -7.45
N GLU A 112 1.57 -2.98 -6.51
CA GLU A 112 0.29 -3.22 -5.81
C GLU A 112 -0.18 -1.97 -5.07
N LEU A 113 0.76 -1.29 -4.41
CA LEU A 113 0.45 -0.11 -3.61
C LEU A 113 0.00 1.08 -4.47
N ILE A 114 0.69 1.35 -5.58
CA ILE A 114 0.29 2.41 -6.52
C ILE A 114 -1.13 2.15 -7.02
N ARG A 115 -1.43 0.91 -7.42
CA ARG A 115 -2.78 0.54 -7.86
C ARG A 115 -3.82 0.78 -6.76
N GLU A 116 -3.59 0.26 -5.55
CA GLU A 116 -4.55 0.37 -4.45
C GLU A 116 -4.84 1.83 -4.07
N VAL A 117 -3.81 2.67 -4.02
CA VAL A 117 -3.97 4.09 -3.68
C VAL A 117 -4.70 4.86 -4.79
N LEU A 118 -4.42 4.57 -6.07
CA LEU A 118 -5.11 5.22 -7.20
C LEU A 118 -6.57 4.78 -7.35
N VAL A 119 -6.89 3.53 -7.00
CA VAL A 119 -8.25 3.00 -7.00
C VAL A 119 -9.07 3.62 -5.86
N SER A 120 -8.52 3.62 -4.64
CA SER A 120 -9.26 4.09 -3.46
C SER A 120 -9.37 5.62 -3.41
N ALA A 121 -8.29 6.35 -3.72
CA ALA A 121 -8.22 7.81 -3.69
C ALA A 121 -8.72 8.46 -2.38
N GLU A 122 -8.68 7.71 -1.26
CA GLU A 122 -9.34 8.11 -0.01
C GLU A 122 -8.55 9.15 0.80
N SER A 123 -7.22 9.22 0.61
CA SER A 123 -6.36 10.05 1.44
C SER A 123 -5.37 10.86 0.61
N PRO A 124 -5.46 12.20 0.69
CA PRO A 124 -4.49 13.10 0.09
C PRO A 124 -3.04 12.80 0.46
N ARG A 125 -2.81 12.46 1.73
CA ARG A 125 -1.49 12.10 2.24
C ARG A 125 -0.96 10.80 1.61
N HIS A 126 -1.82 9.81 1.36
CA HIS A 126 -1.40 8.56 0.73
C HIS A 126 -1.04 8.75 -0.75
N ILE A 127 -1.79 9.59 -1.46
CA ILE A 127 -1.56 9.90 -2.87
C ILE A 127 -0.19 10.57 -3.04
N THR A 128 0.11 11.62 -2.27
CA THR A 128 1.39 12.33 -2.35
C THR A 128 2.56 11.46 -1.88
N SER A 129 2.32 10.56 -0.93
CA SER A 129 3.29 9.56 -0.46
C SER A 129 3.67 8.51 -1.50
N LEU A 130 2.97 8.42 -2.64
CA LEU A 130 3.43 7.60 -3.76
C LEU A 130 4.72 8.16 -4.39
N ALA A 131 5.01 9.45 -4.27
CA ALA A 131 6.25 10.04 -4.78
C ALA A 131 7.52 9.37 -4.22
N PRO A 132 7.75 9.34 -2.90
CA PRO A 132 8.92 8.66 -2.34
C PRO A 132 8.93 7.15 -2.61
N VAL A 133 7.75 6.49 -2.66
CA VAL A 133 7.67 5.06 -3.04
C VAL A 133 8.14 4.83 -4.47
N ILE A 134 7.69 5.66 -5.42
CA ILE A 134 8.11 5.57 -6.82
C ILE A 134 9.60 5.82 -6.95
N VAL A 135 10.15 6.83 -6.25
CA VAL A 135 11.58 7.14 -6.30
C VAL A 135 12.42 5.99 -5.74
N GLU A 136 12.06 5.45 -4.57
CA GLU A 136 12.80 4.36 -3.92
C GLU A 136 12.79 3.07 -4.76
N ASN A 137 11.68 2.81 -5.48
CA ASN A 137 11.49 1.56 -6.23
C ASN A 137 11.61 1.72 -7.75
N CYS A 138 12.07 2.89 -8.25
CA CYS A 138 12.01 3.23 -9.68
C CYS A 138 12.75 2.24 -10.59
N SER A 139 13.82 1.60 -10.10
CA SER A 139 14.59 0.61 -10.86
C SER A 139 13.91 -0.76 -10.96
N ALA A 140 13.08 -1.12 -9.98
CA ALA A 140 12.36 -2.39 -9.94
C ALA A 140 10.94 -2.29 -10.53
N LEU A 141 10.40 -1.08 -10.64
CA LEU A 141 9.08 -0.82 -11.21
C LEU A 141 9.11 -0.92 -12.74
N ASN A 142 8.43 -1.95 -13.27
CA ASN A 142 8.10 -2.00 -14.70
C ASN A 142 6.90 -1.08 -14.99
N LEU A 143 7.20 0.20 -15.24
CA LEU A 143 6.20 1.24 -15.49
C LEU A 143 5.31 0.95 -16.72
N PRO A 144 5.83 0.45 -17.86
CA PRO A 144 4.98 0.03 -18.98
C PRO A 144 3.96 -1.05 -18.61
N ALA A 145 4.39 -2.11 -17.91
CA ALA A 145 3.48 -3.18 -17.52
C ALA A 145 2.45 -2.73 -16.47
N LEU A 146 2.81 -1.82 -15.57
CA LEU A 146 1.87 -1.23 -14.61
C LEU A 146 0.85 -0.33 -15.32
N ARG A 147 1.28 0.45 -16.32
CA ARG A 147 0.38 1.24 -17.14
C ARG A 147 -0.66 0.35 -17.82
N ASP A 148 -0.25 -0.72 -18.47
CA ASP A 148 -1.17 -1.58 -19.22
C ASP A 148 -2.21 -2.22 -18.29
N GLU A 149 -1.84 -2.55 -17.04
CA GLU A 149 -2.78 -2.97 -16.00
C GLU A 149 -3.78 -1.85 -15.64
N LEU A 150 -3.30 -0.63 -15.44
CA LEU A 150 -4.15 0.51 -15.05
C LEU A 150 -5.06 0.98 -16.19
N VAL A 151 -4.66 0.81 -17.45
CA VAL A 151 -5.56 0.99 -18.62
C VAL A 151 -6.74 0.03 -18.53
N GLY A 152 -6.51 -1.23 -18.15
CA GLY A 152 -7.59 -2.20 -17.91
C GLY A 152 -8.57 -1.78 -16.80
N LEU A 153 -8.12 -0.92 -15.88
CA LEU A 153 -8.93 -0.35 -14.80
C LEU A 153 -9.46 1.06 -15.09
N ARG A 154 -9.18 1.63 -16.26
CA ARG A 154 -9.51 3.03 -16.64
C ARG A 154 -8.86 4.09 -15.72
N LEU A 155 -7.68 3.77 -15.18
CA LEU A 155 -6.91 4.65 -14.29
C LEU A 155 -5.63 5.19 -14.95
N GLU A 156 -5.49 5.02 -16.26
CA GLU A 156 -4.29 5.44 -17.01
C GLU A 156 -4.04 6.95 -16.91
N ARG A 157 -5.11 7.74 -16.84
CA ARG A 157 -5.02 9.20 -16.68
C ARG A 157 -4.46 9.56 -15.31
N ARG A 158 -4.98 8.95 -14.24
CA ARG A 158 -4.50 9.14 -12.87
C ARG A 158 -3.04 8.72 -12.74
N PHE A 159 -2.65 7.63 -13.39
CA PHE A 159 -1.27 7.16 -13.38
C PHE A 159 -0.32 8.11 -14.09
N GLY A 160 -0.66 8.55 -15.31
CA GLY A 160 0.17 9.48 -16.06
C GLY A 160 0.27 10.86 -15.38
N TRP A 161 -0.83 11.34 -14.80
CA TRP A 161 -0.83 12.53 -13.94
C TRP A 161 0.08 12.37 -12.73
N LEU A 162 0.01 11.24 -12.02
CA LEU A 162 0.88 10.95 -10.88
C LEU A 162 2.35 11.01 -11.29
N LEU A 163 2.74 10.31 -12.36
CA LEU A 163 4.15 10.29 -12.79
C LEU A 163 4.66 11.67 -13.20
N GLN A 164 3.82 12.50 -13.85
CA GLN A 164 4.21 13.87 -14.19
C GLN A 164 4.35 14.77 -12.96
N ASN A 165 3.49 14.60 -11.95
CA ASN A 165 3.62 15.31 -10.68
C ASN A 165 4.88 14.88 -9.92
N VAL A 166 5.19 13.58 -9.86
CA VAL A 166 6.43 13.08 -9.24
C VAL A 166 7.66 13.63 -9.97
N ARG A 167 7.64 13.66 -11.31
CA ARG A 167 8.72 14.24 -12.11
C ARG A 167 8.90 15.74 -11.84
N ALA A 168 7.80 16.50 -11.80
CA ALA A 168 7.83 17.93 -11.49
C ALA A 168 8.34 18.18 -10.06
N ALA A 169 7.95 17.36 -9.09
CA ALA A 169 8.48 17.41 -7.73
C ALA A 169 9.99 17.14 -7.68
N LEU A 170 10.49 16.17 -8.45
CA LEU A 170 11.93 15.93 -8.58
C LEU A 170 12.66 17.13 -9.18
N ASP A 171 12.09 17.78 -10.20
CA ASP A 171 12.65 19.01 -10.78
C ASP A 171 12.74 20.15 -9.76
N LEU A 172 11.73 20.32 -8.90
CA LEU A 172 11.74 21.30 -7.81
C LEU A 172 12.84 20.99 -6.80
N GLU A 173 12.93 19.73 -6.34
CA GLU A 173 13.92 19.32 -5.34
C GLU A 173 15.35 19.42 -5.87
N LEU A 174 15.61 19.03 -7.13
CA LEU A 174 16.93 19.11 -7.75
C LEU A 174 17.42 20.56 -7.95
N LYS A 175 16.50 21.52 -8.07
CA LYS A 175 16.83 22.96 -8.13
C LYS A 175 17.12 23.57 -6.76
N SER A 176 16.66 22.96 -5.67
CA SER A 176 16.65 23.57 -4.34
C SER A 176 18.01 23.60 -3.61
N SER A 177 19.10 23.11 -4.22
CA SER A 177 20.49 23.09 -3.71
C SER A 177 20.72 22.48 -2.31
N ARG A 178 19.73 21.82 -1.71
CA ARG A 178 19.77 21.23 -0.36
C ARG A 178 19.91 19.71 -0.32
N LEU A 179 20.33 19.09 -1.43
CA LEU A 179 20.42 17.63 -1.53
C LEU A 179 21.84 17.14 -1.25
N SER A 180 21.97 16.13 -0.38
CA SER A 180 23.20 15.36 -0.26
C SER A 180 23.52 14.61 -1.57
N ASN A 181 24.78 14.20 -1.76
CA ASN A 181 25.23 13.54 -2.98
C ASN A 181 24.42 12.28 -3.32
N ARG A 182 24.03 11.51 -2.29
CA ARG A 182 23.19 10.32 -2.44
C ARG A 182 21.82 10.68 -3.03
N TRP A 183 21.08 11.57 -2.38
CA TRP A 183 19.74 11.96 -2.83
C TRP A 183 19.76 12.64 -4.19
N ASN A 184 20.81 13.40 -4.49
CA ASN A 184 20.99 13.99 -5.81
C ASN A 184 21.07 12.92 -6.91
N LEU A 185 21.86 11.86 -6.69
CA LEU A 185 22.00 10.75 -7.63
C LEU A 185 20.68 9.97 -7.78
N ASP A 186 20.03 9.64 -6.67
CA ASP A 186 18.78 8.87 -6.67
C ASP A 186 17.66 9.64 -7.38
N TYR A 187 17.52 10.95 -7.12
CA TYR A 187 16.51 11.79 -7.77
C TYR A 187 16.78 11.98 -9.26
N ARG A 188 18.04 12.18 -9.67
CA ARG A 188 18.41 12.27 -11.09
C ARG A 188 18.12 10.96 -11.83
N ARG A 189 18.41 9.82 -11.20
CA ARG A 189 18.11 8.50 -11.76
C ARG A 189 16.61 8.31 -11.91
N ALA A 190 15.84 8.53 -10.86
CA ALA A 190 14.38 8.41 -10.89
C ALA A 190 13.77 9.32 -11.96
N ARG A 191 14.18 10.60 -12.01
CA ARG A 191 13.76 11.56 -13.03
C ARG A 191 14.01 11.06 -14.45
N LYS A 192 15.21 10.51 -14.71
CA LYS A 192 15.55 9.98 -16.04
C LYS A 192 14.68 8.78 -16.41
N ILE A 193 14.43 7.85 -15.48
CA ILE A 193 13.53 6.69 -15.71
C ILE A 193 12.11 7.17 -16.02
N LEU A 194 11.62 8.17 -15.28
CA LEU A 194 10.33 8.78 -15.53
C LEU A 194 10.27 9.47 -16.90
N ASP A 195 11.31 10.22 -17.30
CA ASP A 195 11.37 10.87 -18.62
C ASP A 195 11.19 9.85 -19.76
N PHE A 196 11.78 8.64 -19.66
CA PHE A 196 11.58 7.56 -20.66
C PHE A 196 10.22 6.88 -20.59
N SER A 197 9.55 6.95 -19.43
CA SER A 197 8.27 6.29 -19.21
C SER A 197 7.08 7.21 -19.44
N ILE A 198 7.32 8.53 -19.51
CA ILE A 198 6.33 9.57 -19.78
C ILE A 198 6.22 9.75 -21.30
N ASP A 199 5.83 8.69 -21.99
CA ASP A 199 5.32 8.78 -23.37
C ASP A 199 3.78 8.80 -23.31
N TYR A 200 3.26 9.89 -22.76
CA TYR A 200 1.84 10.03 -22.47
C TYR A 200 1.18 11.09 -23.33
N ASN A 201 0.14 10.67 -24.05
CA ASN A 201 -0.86 11.58 -24.56
C ASN A 201 -1.88 11.85 -23.45
N PRO A 202 -1.98 13.11 -22.95
CA PRO A 202 -3.09 13.46 -22.09
C PRO A 202 -4.42 13.19 -22.81
N PRO A 203 -5.51 12.99 -22.06
CA PRO A 203 -6.82 12.87 -22.66
C PRO A 203 -7.13 14.12 -23.50
N PRO A 204 -7.93 13.97 -24.57
CA PRO A 204 -8.32 15.11 -25.39
C PRO A 204 -9.12 16.13 -24.55
N PRO A 205 -9.11 17.42 -24.89
CA PRO A 205 -9.79 18.46 -24.11
C PRO A 205 -11.29 18.19 -23.88
N GLU A 206 -11.94 17.49 -24.82
CA GLU A 206 -13.36 17.14 -24.78
C GLU A 206 -13.68 15.98 -23.83
N ALA A 207 -12.67 15.26 -23.35
CA ALA A 207 -12.88 14.15 -22.43
C ALA A 207 -13.48 14.64 -21.11
N ALA A 208 -14.38 13.86 -20.51
CA ALA A 208 -14.91 14.15 -19.18
C ALA A 208 -13.78 14.27 -18.14
N GLU A 209 -13.96 15.18 -17.18
CA GLU A 209 -13.04 15.34 -16.06
C GLU A 209 -13.15 14.15 -15.11
N ASP A 210 -12.01 13.72 -14.58
CA ASP A 210 -11.91 12.69 -13.55
C ASP A 210 -11.91 13.36 -12.16
N LEU A 211 -12.99 13.15 -11.41
CA LEU A 211 -13.11 13.61 -10.03
C LEU A 211 -12.24 12.75 -9.12
N PHE A 212 -11.11 13.29 -8.67
CA PHE A 212 -10.14 12.49 -7.93
C PHE A 212 -10.25 12.69 -6.41
N ASP A 213 -10.49 13.91 -5.96
CA ASP A 213 -10.65 14.21 -4.53
C ASP A 213 -12.09 13.87 -4.10
N SER A 214 -12.24 12.98 -3.12
CA SER A 214 -13.55 12.51 -2.64
C SER A 214 -14.34 13.56 -1.86
N ASP A 215 -13.71 14.66 -1.45
CA ASP A 215 -14.33 15.76 -0.72
C ASP A 215 -14.97 16.83 -1.63
N ILE A 216 -14.73 16.76 -2.94
CA ILE A 216 -15.36 17.64 -3.95
C ILE A 216 -16.77 17.12 -4.21
N THR A 217 -17.75 17.71 -3.54
CA THR A 217 -19.14 17.23 -3.53
C THR A 217 -20.16 18.27 -3.99
N THR A 218 -19.76 19.54 -4.16
CA THR A 218 -20.64 20.66 -4.50
C THR A 218 -20.16 21.40 -5.75
N ASP A 219 -21.08 22.03 -6.49
CA ASP A 219 -20.74 22.84 -7.67
C ASP A 219 -19.79 24.01 -7.33
N GLU A 220 -19.88 24.53 -6.11
CA GLU A 220 -18.96 25.54 -5.60
C GLU A 220 -17.55 24.98 -5.45
N SER A 221 -17.40 23.85 -4.75
CA SER A 221 -16.08 23.19 -4.59
C SER A 221 -15.48 22.80 -5.94
N VAL A 222 -16.31 22.39 -6.91
CA VAL A 222 -15.86 22.10 -8.28
C VAL A 222 -15.31 23.36 -8.96
N ARG A 223 -15.99 24.50 -8.83
CA ARG A 223 -15.54 25.78 -9.42
C ARG A 223 -14.24 26.26 -8.79
N GLU A 224 -14.12 26.19 -7.46
CA GLU A 224 -12.90 26.54 -6.72
C GLU A 224 -11.72 25.68 -7.19
N VAL A 225 -11.88 24.36 -7.20
CA VAL A 225 -10.80 23.45 -7.61
C VAL A 225 -10.40 23.69 -9.07
N ARG A 226 -11.34 24.01 -9.97
CA ARG A 226 -11.00 24.35 -11.37
C ARG A 226 -10.15 25.61 -11.49
N GLN A 227 -10.32 26.58 -10.60
CA GLN A 227 -9.54 27.82 -10.59
C GLN A 227 -8.13 27.62 -10.00
N GLU A 228 -7.99 26.71 -9.03
CA GLU A 228 -6.75 26.51 -8.27
C GLU A 228 -5.91 25.32 -8.73
N ARG A 229 -6.47 24.41 -9.55
CA ARG A 229 -5.78 23.19 -9.98
C ARG A 229 -4.45 23.49 -10.69
N SER A 230 -3.49 22.59 -10.53
CA SER A 230 -2.21 22.70 -11.23
C SER A 230 -2.39 22.58 -12.77
N PRO A 231 -1.47 23.15 -13.56
CA PRO A 231 -1.44 22.94 -15.02
C PRO A 231 -1.36 21.47 -15.42
N LEU A 232 -0.74 20.62 -14.58
CA LEU A 232 -0.71 19.17 -14.79
C LEU A 232 -2.09 18.56 -14.60
N SER A 233 -2.79 18.92 -13.52
CA SER A 233 -4.15 18.46 -13.25
C SER A 233 -5.11 18.88 -14.37
N GLU A 234 -4.99 20.11 -14.87
CA GLU A 234 -5.73 20.59 -16.04
C GLU A 234 -5.42 19.78 -17.30
N ARG A 235 -4.13 19.63 -17.64
CA ARG A 235 -3.67 18.86 -18.80
C ARG A 235 -4.21 17.44 -18.79
N TRP A 236 -4.25 16.81 -17.62
CA TRP A 236 -4.70 15.43 -17.46
C TRP A 236 -6.21 15.29 -17.26
N ARG A 237 -6.96 16.40 -17.29
CA ARG A 237 -8.40 16.44 -17.03
C ARG A 237 -8.76 15.81 -15.68
N ILE A 238 -7.93 16.04 -14.67
CA ILE A 238 -8.16 15.55 -13.30
C ILE A 238 -8.58 16.75 -12.43
N LEU A 239 -9.75 16.62 -11.80
CA LEU A 239 -10.24 17.60 -10.87
C LEU A 239 -9.72 17.25 -9.47
N THR A 240 -8.71 17.99 -9.04
CA THR A 240 -8.01 17.79 -7.78
C THR A 240 -7.28 19.06 -7.34
N ARG A 241 -7.13 19.22 -6.02
CA ARG A 241 -6.36 20.31 -5.40
C ARG A 241 -4.86 20.05 -5.33
N PHE A 242 -4.41 18.82 -5.61
CA PHE A 242 -3.00 18.47 -5.54
C PHE A 242 -2.13 19.33 -6.46
N GLN A 243 -1.04 19.81 -5.88
CA GLN A 243 0.02 20.56 -6.55
C GLN A 243 1.32 19.74 -6.59
N PRO A 244 2.21 19.96 -7.58
CA PRO A 244 3.54 19.36 -7.61
C PRO A 244 4.33 19.55 -6.31
N GLU A 245 4.12 20.68 -5.63
CA GLU A 245 4.74 21.05 -4.36
C GLU A 245 4.34 20.10 -3.22
N ASP A 246 3.15 19.51 -3.25
CA ASP A 246 2.70 18.53 -2.26
C ASP A 246 3.51 17.24 -2.36
N PHE A 247 3.78 16.79 -3.59
CA PHE A 247 4.65 15.65 -3.86
C PHE A 247 6.10 15.96 -3.50
N ALA A 248 6.58 17.17 -3.77
CA ALA A 248 7.91 17.62 -3.36
C ALA A 248 8.03 17.64 -1.83
N SER A 249 7.00 18.11 -1.13
CA SER A 249 6.92 18.07 0.33
C SER A 249 7.00 16.63 0.86
N ALA A 250 6.27 15.69 0.26
CA ALA A 250 6.34 14.27 0.64
C ALA A 250 7.74 13.66 0.42
N LEU A 251 8.42 14.02 -0.69
CA LEU A 251 9.81 13.63 -0.94
C LEU A 251 10.76 14.17 0.15
N ARG A 252 10.61 15.45 0.52
CA ARG A 252 11.39 16.09 1.59
C ARG A 252 11.18 15.44 2.95
N GLN A 253 9.94 15.17 3.30
CA GLN A 253 9.62 14.53 4.58
C GLN A 253 10.18 13.10 4.61
N ALA A 254 10.07 12.34 3.52
CA ALA A 254 10.53 10.96 3.46
C ALA A 254 12.06 10.82 3.57
N ARG A 255 12.84 11.78 3.06
CA ARG A 255 14.30 11.79 3.27
C ARG A 255 14.70 12.17 4.70
N GLY A 256 13.86 12.92 5.41
CA GLY A 256 14.19 13.50 6.71
C GLY A 256 15.06 14.75 6.62
N GLY A 257 15.44 15.30 7.78
CA GLY A 257 16.50 16.29 7.85
C GLY A 257 17.84 15.55 7.79
N ASP A 258 18.56 15.71 6.68
CA ASP A 258 20.00 15.43 6.62
C ASP A 258 20.76 16.48 7.45
#